data_AF-A0A7C3UK75-F1
#
_entry.id   AF-A0A7C3UK75-F1
#
_cell.length_a   1.000
_cell.length_b   1.000
_cell.length_c   1.000
_cell.angle_alpha   90.00
_cell.angle_beta   90.00
_cell.angle_gamma   90.00
#
_symmetry.space_group_name_H-M   'P 1'
#
loop_
_entity.id
_entity.type
_entity.pdbx_description
1 polymer ?
#
loop_
_entity_poly.entity_id
_entity_poly.type
_entity_poly.pdbx_seq_one_letter_code
_entity_poly.pdbx_strand_id
1 'polypeptide(L)'
;MSNAKELHLKRKVNHDIPTIGVCATCDPRIDKKSRQRAINIIKIIADLISKKVVLPDKTPVNVVYSTVLVDGEKQADIVAKQFKDTGVNIIVCAPDTWAFPQLSLLSLIQQFPDIPINLTCGNSGQKPGVVFTHAASGAISQYGRLVHINVGNWSDTGMYPKISSKTIDYLIDWCYAAVTSQFLKGKRVVIFGHDSMGMETALAHIIPTRNIFGIEITRLDMKLLADMLQKESYNKKELAELRSWLDKLCSKRIQLRNEDDNQRLNKSLAMYLIVRDIMKDLNAVGGGFMSQLEWGSDIRGIPLPVADIMESLFNSTFDHNGHKTPLPYATEADVQGLLTMLFFMYLTGGNPPLFMDFRKIWEPFEIKKLIKKFNIKLDNESVLWLQKGFVDGNNSGSASFDWAGKPGWSIEKIMLRISFPLADQHYFPGLGNSESFLGRAEIEGIAGSLAY
;
A
#
# COMPACT_ATOMS: atom_id res chain seq x y z
N MET A 1 40.30 4.48 -29.10
CA MET A 1 38.99 5.14 -29.18
C MET A 1 38.18 4.70 -27.97
N SER A 2 37.58 5.63 -27.23
CA SER A 2 36.70 5.25 -26.12
C SER A 2 35.38 4.71 -26.69
N ASN A 3 34.99 3.50 -26.32
CA ASN A 3 33.70 2.91 -26.67
C ASN A 3 32.61 3.24 -25.64
N ALA A 4 32.91 4.14 -24.68
CA ALA A 4 31.92 4.62 -23.73
C ALA A 4 30.88 5.48 -24.46
N LYS A 5 29.60 5.20 -24.23
CA LYS A 5 28.49 6.00 -24.72
C LYS A 5 27.89 6.77 -23.54
N GLU A 6 27.82 8.09 -23.67
CA GLU A 6 27.04 8.91 -22.75
C GLU A 6 25.55 8.58 -22.91
N LEU A 7 24.86 8.38 -21.79
CA LEU A 7 23.42 8.16 -21.80
C LEU A 7 22.69 9.49 -22.00
N HIS A 8 21.63 9.49 -22.81
CA HIS A 8 20.83 10.69 -23.00
C HIS A 8 20.19 11.16 -21.69
N LEU A 9 20.29 12.47 -21.41
CA LEU A 9 19.66 13.10 -20.25
C LEU A 9 18.13 12.88 -20.30
N LYS A 10 17.61 12.08 -19.37
CA LYS A 10 16.16 11.96 -19.13
C LYS A 10 15.73 13.03 -18.13
N ARG A 11 14.90 14.00 -18.59
CA ARG A 11 14.38 15.10 -17.75
C ARG A 11 13.21 14.68 -16.83
N LYS A 12 12.64 13.50 -17.05
CA LYS A 12 11.57 12.91 -16.22
C LYS A 12 11.86 11.44 -16.01
N VAL A 13 11.69 10.97 -14.78
CA VAL A 13 11.70 9.54 -14.44
C VAL A 13 10.27 9.05 -14.62
N ASN A 14 10.01 8.24 -15.64
CA ASN A 14 8.82 7.39 -15.60
C ASN A 14 9.08 6.37 -14.49
N HIS A 15 8.19 6.27 -13.51
CA HIS A 15 8.32 5.22 -12.50
C HIS A 15 8.20 3.88 -13.21
N ASP A 16 9.23 3.04 -13.07
CA ASP A 16 9.23 1.71 -13.67
C ASP A 16 8.15 0.87 -13.01
N ILE A 17 7.00 0.78 -13.68
CA ILE A 17 5.91 -0.13 -13.34
C ILE A 17 6.50 -1.55 -13.37
N PRO A 18 6.40 -2.33 -12.28
CA PRO A 18 6.90 -3.70 -12.25
C PRO A 18 6.34 -4.52 -13.41
N THR A 19 7.18 -5.39 -13.95
CA THR A 19 6.82 -6.22 -15.10
C THR A 19 6.86 -7.69 -14.70
N ILE A 20 5.70 -8.33 -14.80
CA ILE A 20 5.51 -9.75 -14.53
C ILE A 20 5.77 -10.53 -15.83
N GLY A 21 6.78 -11.40 -15.81
CA GLY A 21 7.06 -12.35 -16.87
C GLY A 21 6.38 -13.70 -16.60
N VAL A 22 5.51 -14.14 -17.50
CA VAL A 22 4.82 -15.43 -17.42
C VAL A 22 5.43 -16.43 -18.39
N CYS A 23 5.80 -17.60 -17.88
CA CYS A 23 6.36 -18.70 -18.67
C CYS A 23 5.85 -20.05 -18.17
N ALA A 24 6.23 -21.13 -18.86
CA ALA A 24 6.07 -22.49 -18.35
C ALA A 24 7.25 -23.36 -18.77
N THR A 25 7.56 -24.33 -17.93
CA THR A 25 8.44 -25.45 -18.30
C THR A 25 7.63 -26.56 -18.97
N CYS A 26 8.31 -27.44 -19.70
CA CYS A 26 7.66 -28.60 -20.31
C CYS A 26 8.68 -29.73 -20.51
N ASP A 27 8.22 -30.99 -20.54
CA ASP A 27 9.08 -32.12 -20.86
C ASP A 27 9.38 -32.09 -22.37
N PRO A 28 10.65 -32.12 -22.80
CA PRO A 28 10.99 -32.13 -24.22
C PRO A 28 10.57 -33.43 -24.93
N ARG A 29 10.27 -34.50 -24.20
CA ARG A 29 10.00 -35.85 -24.74
C ARG A 29 8.53 -36.14 -25.03
N ILE A 30 7.61 -35.30 -24.55
CA ILE A 30 6.17 -35.58 -24.61
C ILE A 30 5.53 -35.10 -25.92
N ASP A 31 4.29 -35.50 -26.13
CA ASP A 31 3.54 -35.23 -27.35
C ASP A 31 3.25 -33.73 -27.59
N LYS A 32 3.01 -33.38 -28.86
CA LYS A 32 2.74 -32.00 -29.30
C LYS A 32 1.49 -31.40 -28.67
N LYS A 33 0.45 -32.18 -28.36
CA LYS A 33 -0.79 -31.65 -27.75
C LYS A 33 -0.54 -31.21 -26.31
N SER A 34 0.20 -32.01 -25.53
CA SER A 34 0.60 -31.64 -24.18
C SER A 34 1.45 -30.36 -24.16
N ARG A 35 2.40 -30.24 -25.09
CA ARG A 35 3.22 -29.03 -25.25
C ARG A 35 2.38 -27.81 -25.64
N GLN A 36 1.45 -27.95 -26.58
CA GLN A 36 0.55 -26.87 -26.97
C GLN A 36 -0.39 -26.45 -25.83
N ARG A 37 -0.84 -27.40 -25.00
CA ARG A 37 -1.63 -27.10 -23.80
C ARG A 37 -0.83 -26.27 -22.80
N ALA A 38 0.46 -26.59 -22.57
CA ALA A 38 1.33 -25.77 -21.72
C ALA A 38 1.45 -24.32 -22.24
N ILE A 39 1.59 -24.12 -23.55
CA ILE A 39 1.59 -22.77 -24.17
C ILE A 39 0.26 -22.04 -23.92
N ASN A 40 -0.88 -22.74 -24.02
CA ASN A 40 -2.19 -22.14 -23.76
C ASN A 40 -2.33 -21.71 -22.29
N ILE A 41 -1.79 -22.49 -21.34
CA ILE A 41 -1.81 -22.16 -19.91
C ILE A 41 -1.02 -20.88 -19.63
N ILE A 42 0.14 -20.69 -20.26
CA ILE A 42 0.91 -19.43 -20.16
C ILE A 42 0.02 -18.24 -20.49
N LYS A 43 -0.69 -18.30 -21.62
CA LYS A 43 -1.58 -17.22 -22.05
C LYS A 43 -2.75 -17.02 -21.07
N ILE A 44 -3.38 -18.10 -20.63
CA ILE A 44 -4.49 -18.03 -19.64
C ILE A 44 -4.03 -17.32 -18.36
N ILE A 45 -2.88 -17.70 -17.83
CA ILE A 45 -2.32 -17.10 -16.60
C ILE A 45 -1.96 -15.63 -16.83
N ALA A 46 -1.31 -15.30 -17.94
CA ALA A 46 -0.98 -13.92 -18.28
C ALA A 46 -2.23 -13.03 -18.39
N ASP A 47 -3.25 -13.50 -19.12
CA ASP A 47 -4.53 -12.79 -19.27
C ASP A 47 -5.29 -12.64 -17.94
N LEU A 48 -5.15 -13.59 -17.02
CA LEU A 48 -5.77 -13.51 -15.68
C LEU A 48 -5.09 -12.45 -14.81
N ILE A 49 -3.75 -12.44 -14.80
CA ILE A 49 -2.96 -11.48 -14.02
C ILE A 49 -3.21 -10.06 -14.57
N SER A 50 -3.13 -9.88 -15.89
CA SER A 50 -3.24 -8.55 -16.52
C SER A 50 -4.61 -7.88 -16.31
N LYS A 51 -5.66 -8.66 -16.07
CA LYS A 51 -7.02 -8.16 -15.82
C LYS A 51 -7.28 -7.80 -14.36
N LYS A 52 -6.48 -8.29 -13.42
CA LYS A 52 -6.78 -8.24 -11.97
C LYS A 52 -5.76 -7.46 -11.15
N VAL A 53 -4.50 -7.38 -11.58
CA VAL A 53 -3.44 -6.72 -10.81
C VAL A 53 -3.24 -5.30 -11.33
N VAL A 54 -3.41 -4.33 -10.43
CA VAL A 54 -3.22 -2.90 -10.71
C VAL A 54 -2.38 -2.25 -9.62
N LEU A 55 -1.79 -1.11 -9.93
CA LEU A 55 -1.21 -0.21 -8.94
C LEU A 55 -2.32 0.55 -8.18
N PRO A 56 -1.99 1.21 -7.05
CA PRO A 56 -2.97 1.96 -6.26
C PRO A 56 -3.77 3.04 -7.02
N ASP A 57 -3.16 3.64 -8.05
CA ASP A 57 -3.79 4.61 -8.96
C ASP A 57 -4.65 3.96 -10.06
N LYS A 58 -4.85 2.64 -9.98
CA LYS A 58 -5.54 1.78 -10.95
C LYS A 58 -4.81 1.62 -12.28
N THR A 59 -3.55 2.05 -12.38
CA THR A 59 -2.71 1.76 -13.54
C THR A 59 -2.48 0.24 -13.63
N PRO A 60 -2.78 -0.41 -14.76
CA PRO A 60 -2.49 -1.83 -14.95
C PRO A 60 -0.99 -2.11 -14.86
N VAL A 61 -0.62 -3.22 -14.23
CA VAL A 61 0.80 -3.66 -14.22
C VAL A 61 1.19 -4.24 -15.57
N ASN A 62 2.48 -4.15 -15.91
CA ASN A 62 2.98 -4.75 -17.14
C ASN A 62 3.03 -6.26 -17.00
N VAL A 63 2.35 -6.98 -17.89
CA VAL A 63 2.39 -8.45 -17.95
C VAL A 63 2.84 -8.85 -19.34
N VAL A 64 3.96 -9.59 -19.40
CA VAL A 64 4.51 -10.15 -20.63
C VAL A 64 4.60 -11.65 -20.48
N TYR A 65 4.54 -12.38 -21.59
CA TYR A 65 4.65 -13.83 -21.55
C TYR A 65 5.45 -14.37 -22.74
N SER A 66 6.09 -15.51 -22.55
CA SER A 66 6.80 -16.21 -23.62
C SER A 66 6.07 -17.48 -24.02
N THR A 67 5.85 -17.67 -25.32
CA THR A 67 5.35 -18.94 -25.87
C THR A 67 6.46 -19.98 -26.03
N VAL A 68 7.71 -19.63 -25.74
CA VAL A 68 8.83 -20.58 -25.71
C VAL A 68 8.73 -21.37 -24.40
N LEU A 69 8.45 -22.67 -24.51
CA LEU A 69 8.49 -23.56 -23.37
C LEU A 69 9.94 -23.69 -22.90
N VAL A 70 10.15 -23.51 -21.60
CA VAL A 70 11.48 -23.64 -20.99
C VAL A 70 11.72 -25.14 -20.75
N ASP A 71 12.23 -25.83 -21.77
CA ASP A 71 12.44 -27.29 -21.78
C ASP A 71 13.93 -27.69 -21.93
N GLY A 72 14.82 -26.70 -21.93
CA GLY A 72 16.27 -26.85 -21.97
C GLY A 72 16.99 -25.51 -21.79
N GLU A 73 18.31 -25.56 -21.63
CA GLU A 73 19.13 -24.38 -21.27
C GLU A 73 19.08 -23.31 -22.36
N LYS A 74 19.09 -23.71 -23.63
CA LYS A 74 18.92 -22.78 -24.77
C LYS A 74 17.60 -22.01 -24.70
N GLN A 75 16.51 -22.69 -24.34
CA GLN A 75 15.20 -22.07 -24.18
C GLN A 75 15.16 -21.17 -22.95
N ALA A 76 15.83 -21.56 -21.86
CA ALA A 76 16.01 -20.70 -20.70
C ALA A 76 16.73 -19.40 -21.07
N ASP A 77 17.79 -19.45 -21.87
CA ASP A 77 18.50 -18.26 -22.35
C ASP A 77 17.64 -17.36 -23.25
N ILE A 78 16.85 -17.97 -24.15
CA ILE A 78 15.92 -17.22 -25.01
C ILE A 78 14.89 -16.48 -24.17
N VAL A 79 14.25 -17.17 -23.23
CA VAL A 79 13.23 -16.56 -22.36
C VAL A 79 13.86 -15.51 -21.45
N ALA A 80 15.04 -15.77 -20.90
CA ALA A 80 15.76 -14.80 -20.08
C ALA A 80 16.09 -13.52 -20.88
N LYS A 81 16.51 -13.64 -22.14
CA LYS A 81 16.74 -12.49 -23.01
C LYS A 81 15.45 -11.71 -23.27
N GLN A 82 14.36 -12.39 -23.61
CA GLN A 82 13.04 -11.76 -23.80
C GLN A 82 12.58 -11.00 -22.55
N PHE A 83 12.76 -11.61 -21.38
CA PHE A 83 12.38 -11.04 -20.10
C PHE A 83 13.27 -9.85 -19.71
N LYS A 84 14.59 -9.94 -19.90
CA LYS A 84 15.52 -8.82 -19.67
C LYS A 84 15.24 -7.63 -20.59
N ASP A 85 14.96 -7.88 -21.86
CA ASP A 85 14.66 -6.84 -22.85
C ASP A 85 13.36 -6.09 -22.56
N THR A 86 12.44 -6.73 -21.84
CA THR A 86 11.14 -6.17 -21.45
C THR A 86 11.11 -5.67 -20.01
N GLY A 87 12.22 -5.75 -19.28
CA GLY A 87 12.32 -5.27 -17.90
C GLY A 87 11.59 -6.13 -16.86
N VAL A 88 11.40 -7.43 -17.14
CA VAL A 88 10.80 -8.37 -16.19
C VAL A 88 11.59 -8.39 -14.88
N ASN A 89 10.87 -8.18 -13.78
CA ASN A 89 11.44 -8.20 -12.44
C ASN A 89 10.58 -8.99 -11.43
N ILE A 90 9.62 -9.76 -11.95
CA ILE A 90 8.78 -10.74 -11.23
C ILE A 90 8.54 -11.92 -12.19
N ILE A 91 8.70 -13.17 -11.75
CA ILE A 91 8.44 -14.35 -12.59
C ILE A 91 7.27 -15.17 -12.03
N VAL A 92 6.32 -15.50 -12.90
CA VAL A 92 5.29 -16.51 -12.68
C VAL A 92 5.52 -17.65 -13.66
N CYS A 93 5.87 -18.83 -13.15
CA CYS A 93 5.98 -20.04 -13.95
C CYS A 93 4.75 -20.94 -13.71
N ALA A 94 4.11 -21.38 -14.79
CA ALA A 94 2.88 -22.17 -14.74
C ALA A 94 3.06 -23.58 -15.33
N PRO A 95 3.76 -24.50 -14.63
CA PRO A 95 4.01 -25.84 -15.15
C PRO A 95 2.73 -26.69 -15.14
N ASP A 96 2.47 -27.37 -16.26
CA ASP A 96 1.40 -28.38 -16.37
C ASP A 96 1.97 -29.80 -16.32
N THR A 97 3.17 -30.00 -16.87
CA THR A 97 3.81 -31.32 -16.98
C THR A 97 5.08 -31.41 -16.14
N TRP A 98 5.70 -32.59 -16.12
CA TRP A 98 7.09 -32.72 -15.72
C TRP A 98 7.99 -31.85 -16.64
N ALA A 99 9.16 -31.47 -16.12
CA ALA A 99 10.31 -30.95 -16.86
C ALA A 99 11.57 -31.22 -16.02
N PHE A 100 12.77 -31.11 -16.60
CA PHE A 100 14.01 -31.30 -15.84
C PHE A 100 14.38 -30.00 -15.11
N PRO A 101 14.35 -29.92 -13.76
CA PRO A 101 14.49 -28.64 -13.06
C PRO A 101 15.77 -27.87 -13.42
N GLN A 102 16.93 -28.56 -13.43
CA GLN A 102 18.23 -27.96 -13.74
C GLN A 102 18.27 -27.36 -15.14
N LEU A 103 17.92 -28.14 -16.17
CA LEU A 103 17.95 -27.70 -17.57
C LEU A 103 16.90 -26.62 -17.88
N SER A 104 15.86 -26.47 -17.06
CA SER A 104 14.73 -25.58 -17.34
C SER A 104 14.66 -24.37 -16.42
N LEU A 105 13.77 -24.39 -15.42
CA LEU A 105 13.48 -23.25 -14.56
C LEU A 105 14.71 -22.78 -13.79
N LEU A 106 15.56 -23.69 -13.30
CA LEU A 106 16.77 -23.29 -12.57
C LEU A 106 17.71 -22.49 -13.47
N SER A 107 17.95 -22.97 -14.69
CA SER A 107 18.77 -22.25 -15.68
C SER A 107 18.20 -20.87 -16.05
N LEU A 108 16.87 -20.72 -16.07
CA LEU A 108 16.22 -19.43 -16.29
C LEU A 108 16.46 -18.49 -15.10
N ILE A 109 16.14 -18.92 -13.87
CA ILE A 109 16.10 -18.03 -12.70
C ILE A 109 17.49 -17.65 -12.19
N GLN A 110 18.55 -18.40 -12.52
CA GLN A 110 19.92 -17.98 -12.22
C GLN A 110 20.34 -16.71 -12.98
N GLN A 111 19.58 -16.35 -14.02
CA GLN A 111 19.75 -15.09 -14.73
C GLN A 111 19.02 -13.92 -14.07
N PHE A 112 18.31 -14.17 -12.95
CA PHE A 112 17.51 -13.22 -12.17
C PHE A 112 17.64 -13.50 -10.67
N PRO A 113 18.77 -13.17 -10.01
CA PRO A 113 19.04 -13.57 -8.62
C PRO A 113 18.07 -12.99 -7.59
N ASP A 114 17.66 -11.72 -7.73
CA ASP A 114 16.97 -10.97 -6.66
C ASP A 114 15.53 -10.55 -7.02
N ILE A 115 14.76 -11.48 -7.62
CA ILE A 115 13.36 -11.23 -7.97
C ILE A 115 12.40 -12.25 -7.36
N PRO A 116 11.15 -11.86 -7.07
CA PRO A 116 10.09 -12.78 -6.64
C PRO A 116 9.77 -13.82 -7.71
N ILE A 117 9.61 -15.08 -7.29
CA ILE A 117 9.24 -16.20 -8.16
C ILE A 117 8.02 -16.92 -7.57
N ASN A 118 7.03 -17.18 -8.44
CA ASN A 118 5.86 -18.00 -8.15
C ASN A 118 5.77 -19.17 -9.11
N LEU A 119 5.46 -20.34 -8.57
CA LEU A 119 5.11 -21.54 -9.31
C LEU A 119 3.64 -21.85 -9.06
N THR A 120 2.77 -21.63 -10.05
CA THR A 120 1.35 -21.97 -9.96
C THR A 120 1.05 -23.13 -10.89
N CYS A 121 0.64 -24.27 -10.34
CA CYS A 121 0.34 -25.47 -11.12
C CYS A 121 -1.04 -26.04 -10.76
N GLY A 122 -1.65 -26.78 -11.68
CA GLY A 122 -2.86 -27.55 -11.40
C GLY A 122 -2.53 -28.91 -10.80
N ASN A 123 -3.34 -29.33 -9.84
CA ASN A 123 -3.28 -30.65 -9.24
C ASN A 123 -3.86 -31.71 -10.20
N SER A 124 -3.03 -32.18 -11.13
CA SER A 124 -3.39 -33.19 -12.11
C SER A 124 -2.59 -34.48 -11.95
N GLY A 125 -3.28 -35.62 -11.90
CA GLY A 125 -2.64 -36.93 -11.90
C GLY A 125 -2.05 -37.31 -13.27
N GLN A 126 -2.65 -36.85 -14.37
CA GLN A 126 -2.22 -37.17 -15.73
C GLN A 126 -1.07 -36.27 -16.22
N LYS A 127 -0.95 -35.07 -15.64
CA LYS A 127 0.01 -34.05 -16.01
C LYS A 127 0.82 -33.67 -14.75
N PRO A 128 2.04 -34.22 -14.59
CA PRO A 128 2.76 -34.17 -13.30
C PRO A 128 3.45 -32.81 -13.03
N GLY A 129 2.74 -31.69 -13.24
CA GLY A 129 3.20 -30.33 -12.94
C GLY A 129 3.42 -30.08 -11.44
N VAL A 130 2.65 -30.77 -10.58
CA VAL A 130 2.87 -30.76 -9.11
C VAL A 130 4.24 -31.33 -8.78
N VAL A 131 4.60 -32.47 -9.38
CA VAL A 131 5.89 -33.12 -9.15
C VAL A 131 7.04 -32.20 -9.58
N PHE A 132 6.93 -31.55 -10.74
CA PHE A 132 7.90 -30.56 -11.18
C PHE A 132 8.01 -29.38 -10.20
N THR A 133 6.88 -28.82 -9.79
CA THR A 133 6.82 -27.64 -8.90
C THR A 133 7.53 -27.91 -7.58
N HIS A 134 7.30 -29.08 -6.97
CA HIS A 134 7.99 -29.46 -5.73
C HIS A 134 9.46 -29.79 -5.97
N ALA A 135 9.83 -30.45 -7.07
CA ALA A 135 11.23 -30.73 -7.38
C ALA A 135 12.03 -29.43 -7.60
N ALA A 136 11.46 -28.46 -8.32
CA ALA A 136 12.06 -27.16 -8.52
C ALA A 136 12.14 -26.35 -7.23
N SER A 137 11.06 -26.30 -6.44
CA SER A 137 11.05 -25.61 -5.14
C SER A 137 12.09 -26.19 -4.16
N GLY A 138 12.19 -27.52 -4.09
CA GLY A 138 13.23 -28.19 -3.29
C GLY A 138 14.63 -27.83 -3.75
N ALA A 139 14.89 -27.82 -5.07
CA ALA A 139 16.18 -27.42 -5.60
C ALA A 139 16.50 -25.93 -5.36
N ILE A 140 15.51 -25.04 -5.44
CA ILE A 140 15.65 -23.61 -5.14
C ILE A 140 16.01 -23.39 -3.66
N SER A 141 15.36 -24.14 -2.78
CA SER A 141 15.57 -24.06 -1.33
C SER A 141 16.97 -24.52 -0.90
N GLN A 142 17.60 -25.45 -1.65
CA GLN A 142 18.93 -25.96 -1.33
C GLN A 142 20.04 -24.90 -1.35
N TYR A 143 19.87 -23.80 -2.09
CA TYR A 143 20.82 -22.69 -2.11
C TYR A 143 20.29 -21.43 -1.40
N GLY A 144 19.29 -21.58 -0.51
CA GLY A 144 18.82 -20.52 0.37
C GLY A 144 17.91 -19.48 -0.28
N ARG A 145 17.36 -19.76 -1.47
CA ARG A 145 16.39 -18.87 -2.13
C ARG A 145 14.97 -19.32 -1.84
N LEU A 146 14.07 -18.36 -1.64
CA LEU A 146 12.63 -18.62 -1.48
C LEU A 146 11.91 -18.57 -2.82
N VAL A 147 10.92 -19.45 -2.98
CA VAL A 147 9.97 -19.47 -4.10
C VAL A 147 8.59 -19.80 -3.57
N HIS A 148 7.56 -19.13 -4.07
CA HIS A 148 6.19 -19.43 -3.67
C HIS A 148 5.61 -20.53 -4.55
N ILE A 149 4.96 -21.50 -3.95
CA ILE A 149 4.23 -22.55 -4.67
C ILE A 149 2.73 -22.41 -4.41
N ASN A 150 1.94 -22.47 -5.49
CA ASN A 150 0.50 -22.49 -5.46
C ASN A 150 0.04 -23.75 -6.21
N VAL A 151 -0.12 -24.84 -5.46
CA VAL A 151 -0.70 -26.09 -5.97
C VAL A 151 -2.22 -25.93 -5.99
N GLY A 152 -2.70 -25.48 -7.13
CA GLY A 152 -4.10 -25.17 -7.36
C GLY A 152 -4.89 -26.31 -8.00
N ASN A 153 -6.06 -25.98 -8.52
CA ASN A 153 -6.92 -26.92 -9.24
C ASN A 153 -7.28 -26.34 -10.61
N TRP A 154 -7.01 -27.09 -11.68
CA TRP A 154 -7.49 -26.80 -13.03
C TRP A 154 -7.80 -28.09 -13.79
N SER A 155 -8.65 -28.03 -14.82
CA SER A 155 -9.12 -29.22 -15.54
C SER A 155 -7.98 -30.12 -16.03
N ASP A 156 -8.04 -31.42 -15.71
CA ASP A 156 -7.03 -32.42 -16.12
C ASP A 156 -6.87 -32.57 -17.63
N THR A 157 -7.97 -32.37 -18.36
CA THR A 157 -8.05 -32.62 -19.81
C THR A 157 -8.39 -31.35 -20.58
N GLY A 158 -8.34 -31.44 -21.91
CA GLY A 158 -8.63 -30.34 -22.82
C GLY A 158 -7.42 -29.44 -23.12
N MET A 159 -7.57 -28.56 -24.10
CA MET A 159 -6.50 -27.64 -24.52
C MET A 159 -6.47 -26.33 -23.71
N TYR A 160 -7.55 -26.00 -23.02
CA TYR A 160 -7.75 -24.76 -22.29
C TYR A 160 -8.34 -25.10 -20.91
N PRO A 161 -7.52 -25.49 -19.93
CA PRO A 161 -8.01 -25.89 -18.63
C PRO A 161 -8.69 -24.73 -17.91
N LYS A 162 -9.84 -25.01 -17.27
CA LYS A 162 -10.52 -24.04 -16.42
C LYS A 162 -9.84 -24.03 -15.06
N ILE A 163 -9.28 -22.89 -14.67
CA ILE A 163 -8.62 -22.69 -13.38
C ILE A 163 -9.67 -22.34 -12.32
N SER A 164 -9.59 -22.95 -11.14
CA SER A 164 -10.51 -22.67 -10.03
C SER A 164 -10.35 -21.24 -9.50
N SER A 165 -11.43 -20.63 -9.01
CA SER A 165 -11.41 -19.28 -8.44
C SER A 165 -10.38 -19.16 -7.32
N LYS A 166 -10.36 -20.11 -6.38
CA LYS A 166 -9.40 -20.13 -5.27
C LYS A 166 -7.94 -20.12 -5.72
N THR A 167 -7.60 -20.85 -6.78
CA THR A 167 -6.25 -20.83 -7.36
C THR A 167 -5.90 -19.47 -7.96
N ILE A 168 -6.87 -18.84 -8.64
CA ILE A 168 -6.72 -17.50 -9.20
C ILE A 168 -6.51 -16.51 -8.05
N ASP A 169 -7.35 -16.54 -7.02
CA ASP A 169 -7.28 -15.58 -5.90
C ASP A 169 -5.91 -15.64 -5.22
N TYR A 170 -5.39 -16.85 -4.90
CA TYR A 170 -4.05 -17.00 -4.32
C TYR A 170 -2.91 -16.55 -5.25
N LEU A 171 -3.02 -16.78 -6.56
CA LEU A 171 -2.04 -16.27 -7.52
C LEU A 171 -2.06 -14.74 -7.55
N ILE A 172 -3.25 -14.14 -7.55
CA ILE A 172 -3.43 -12.70 -7.64
C ILE A 172 -2.96 -12.02 -6.35
N ASP A 173 -3.29 -12.55 -5.19
CA ASP A 173 -2.79 -12.07 -3.89
C ASP A 173 -1.26 -12.07 -3.86
N TRP A 174 -0.63 -13.16 -4.31
CA TRP A 174 0.83 -13.23 -4.41
C TRP A 174 1.38 -12.21 -5.40
N CYS A 175 0.72 -12.00 -6.54
CA CYS A 175 1.13 -11.00 -7.52
C CYS A 175 1.07 -9.57 -6.94
N TYR A 176 0.05 -9.23 -6.15
CA TYR A 176 0.00 -7.95 -5.43
C TYR A 176 1.18 -7.78 -4.48
N ALA A 177 1.55 -8.83 -3.74
CA ALA A 177 2.73 -8.81 -2.87
C ALA A 177 4.05 -8.63 -3.66
N ALA A 178 4.22 -9.38 -4.75
CA ALA A 178 5.39 -9.26 -5.61
C ALA A 178 5.51 -7.87 -6.26
N VAL A 179 4.42 -7.34 -6.82
CA VAL A 179 4.35 -6.00 -7.39
C VAL A 179 4.66 -4.94 -6.35
N THR A 180 4.08 -5.04 -5.15
CA THR A 180 4.32 -4.11 -4.04
C THR A 180 5.80 -4.08 -3.67
N SER A 181 6.40 -5.25 -3.44
CA SER A 181 7.82 -5.36 -3.07
C SER A 181 8.77 -4.81 -4.13
N GLN A 182 8.43 -4.91 -5.42
CA GLN A 182 9.24 -4.36 -6.51
C GLN A 182 8.99 -2.87 -6.74
N PHE A 183 7.75 -2.41 -6.62
CA PHE A 183 7.38 -1.01 -6.86
C PHE A 183 7.96 -0.06 -5.81
N LEU A 184 7.98 -0.50 -4.55
CA LEU A 184 8.47 0.33 -3.44
C LEU A 184 9.99 0.47 -3.40
N LYS A 185 10.75 -0.43 -4.04
CA LYS A 185 12.21 -0.34 -4.09
C LYS A 185 12.67 0.97 -4.75
N GLY A 186 13.58 1.67 -4.10
CA GLY A 186 14.10 2.96 -4.53
C GLY A 186 13.14 4.14 -4.33
N LYS A 187 11.96 3.93 -3.74
CA LYS A 187 11.04 5.02 -3.33
C LYS A 187 11.49 5.63 -2.01
N ARG A 188 10.91 6.79 -1.70
CA ARG A 188 11.13 7.48 -0.43
C ARG A 188 9.85 7.53 0.39
N VAL A 189 9.98 7.48 1.69
CA VAL A 189 9.02 8.12 2.60
C VAL A 189 9.68 9.35 3.21
N VAL A 190 8.91 10.36 3.59
CA VAL A 190 9.44 11.59 4.20
C VAL A 190 8.95 11.74 5.63
N ILE A 191 9.86 11.93 6.57
CA ILE A 191 9.56 12.16 7.98
C ILE A 191 9.99 13.58 8.32
N PHE A 192 9.05 14.33 8.91
CA PHE A 192 9.29 15.68 9.41
C PHE A 192 9.39 15.67 10.94
N GLY A 193 10.58 16.00 11.46
CA GLY A 193 10.92 15.89 12.88
C GLY A 193 11.68 14.61 13.22
N HIS A 194 11.67 14.25 14.50
CA HIS A 194 12.22 13.03 15.06
C HIS A 194 11.11 12.17 15.69
N ASP A 195 11.43 11.33 16.67
CA ASP A 195 10.44 10.57 17.42
C ASP A 195 9.56 11.49 18.27
N SER A 196 8.25 11.33 18.14
CA SER A 196 7.28 12.08 18.94
C SER A 196 7.18 11.47 20.34
N MET A 197 7.28 12.31 21.37
CA MET A 197 7.00 11.94 22.78
C MET A 197 7.77 10.72 23.32
N GLY A 198 8.90 10.34 22.71
CA GLY A 198 9.66 9.14 23.06
C GLY A 198 8.99 7.82 22.62
N MET A 199 8.08 7.86 21.65
CA MET A 199 7.46 6.67 21.07
C MET A 199 8.48 5.91 20.23
N GLU A 200 8.84 4.69 20.65
CA GLU A 200 9.79 3.86 19.91
C GLU A 200 9.26 3.44 18.52
N THR A 201 7.95 3.49 18.30
CA THR A 201 7.34 3.25 16.97
C THR A 201 7.72 4.35 15.96
N ALA A 202 8.02 5.56 16.43
CA ALA A 202 8.49 6.68 15.63
C ALA A 202 10.00 6.64 15.32
N LEU A 203 10.76 5.71 15.92
CA LEU A 203 12.17 5.55 15.58
C LEU A 203 12.33 5.12 14.13
N ALA A 204 13.01 5.95 13.35
CA ALA A 204 13.32 5.66 11.95
C ALA A 204 14.45 4.61 11.88
N HIS A 205 14.12 3.32 11.84
CA HIS A 205 15.08 2.24 11.62
C HIS A 205 15.56 2.18 10.15
N ILE A 206 16.29 3.21 9.73
CA ILE A 206 16.67 3.46 8.32
C ILE A 206 17.40 2.28 7.68
N ILE A 207 18.39 1.71 8.38
CA ILE A 207 19.23 0.63 7.81
C ILE A 207 18.38 -0.63 7.54
N PRO A 208 17.58 -1.14 8.51
CA PRO A 208 16.60 -2.20 8.24
C PRO A 208 15.64 -1.87 7.08
N THR A 209 15.06 -0.67 7.04
CA THR A 209 14.13 -0.27 5.97
C THR A 209 14.78 -0.32 4.58
N ARG A 210 16.04 0.14 4.45
CA ARG A 210 16.82 0.04 3.20
C ARG A 210 17.10 -1.39 2.81
N ASN A 211 17.55 -2.22 3.75
CA ASN A 211 17.99 -3.58 3.45
C ASN A 211 16.82 -4.53 3.16
N ILE A 212 15.69 -4.36 3.85
CA ILE A 212 14.54 -5.25 3.73
C ILE A 212 13.58 -4.79 2.62
N PHE A 213 13.26 -3.50 2.60
CA PHE A 213 12.24 -2.97 1.69
C PHE A 213 12.83 -2.20 0.49
N GLY A 214 14.10 -1.82 0.55
CA GLY A 214 14.70 -0.96 -0.47
C GLY A 214 14.14 0.46 -0.47
N ILE A 215 13.50 0.89 0.63
CA ILE A 215 12.89 2.21 0.77
C ILE A 215 13.86 3.14 1.49
N GLU A 216 13.95 4.39 1.05
CA GLU A 216 14.69 5.44 1.75
C GLU A 216 13.77 6.23 2.69
N ILE A 217 14.26 6.58 3.89
CA ILE A 217 13.56 7.48 4.81
C ILE A 217 14.24 8.84 4.73
N THR A 218 13.62 9.75 3.97
CA THR A 218 14.02 11.15 3.93
C THR A 218 13.64 11.81 5.25
N ARG A 219 14.57 12.51 5.88
CA ARG A 219 14.37 13.14 7.19
C ARG A 219 14.59 14.63 7.03
N LEU A 220 13.56 15.42 7.30
CA LEU A 220 13.59 16.87 7.23
C LEU A 220 13.16 17.45 8.57
N ASP A 221 13.78 18.54 8.99
CA ASP A 221 13.41 19.20 10.24
C ASP A 221 12.08 19.96 10.08
N MET A 222 11.22 19.96 11.11
CA MET A 222 9.95 20.69 11.07
C MET A 222 10.14 22.21 10.96
N LYS A 223 11.32 22.74 11.34
CA LYS A 223 11.69 24.14 11.11
C LYS A 223 11.56 24.54 9.64
N LEU A 224 11.88 23.65 8.71
CA LEU A 224 11.67 23.91 7.28
C LEU A 224 10.20 24.23 6.99
N LEU A 225 9.28 23.45 7.56
CA LEU A 225 7.84 23.66 7.39
C LEU A 225 7.38 24.97 8.05
N ALA A 226 7.92 25.29 9.23
CA ALA A 226 7.63 26.55 9.92
C ALA A 226 8.08 27.77 9.08
N ASP A 227 9.31 27.74 8.54
CA ASP A 227 9.85 28.79 7.68
C ASP A 227 9.02 28.93 6.38
N MET A 228 8.63 27.79 5.79
CA MET A 228 7.81 27.77 4.58
C MET A 228 6.40 28.33 4.83
N LEU A 229 5.76 28.00 5.95
CA LEU A 229 4.50 28.60 6.35
C LEU A 229 4.63 30.11 6.56
N GLN A 230 5.66 30.55 7.30
CA GLN A 230 5.90 31.97 7.59
C GLN A 230 6.14 32.79 6.31
N LYS A 231 6.88 32.22 5.35
CA LYS A 231 7.15 32.84 4.04
C LYS A 231 5.98 32.68 3.05
N GLU A 232 4.95 31.92 3.41
CA GLU A 232 3.83 31.57 2.54
C GLU A 232 4.29 30.86 1.25
N SER A 233 5.18 29.87 1.40
CA SER A 233 5.80 29.11 0.32
C SER A 233 4.86 28.02 -0.24
N TYR A 234 3.69 28.44 -0.69
CA TYR A 234 2.64 27.61 -1.30
C TYR A 234 1.83 28.44 -2.29
N ASN A 235 1.06 27.77 -3.14
CA ASN A 235 0.18 28.46 -4.07
C ASN A 235 -1.04 29.05 -3.32
N LYS A 236 -1.04 30.37 -3.11
CA LYS A 236 -2.13 31.08 -2.42
C LYS A 236 -3.51 30.93 -3.09
N LYS A 237 -3.54 30.82 -4.42
CA LYS A 237 -4.80 30.60 -5.14
C LYS A 237 -5.33 29.20 -4.84
N GLU A 238 -4.47 28.20 -4.84
CA GLU A 238 -4.86 26.83 -4.50
C GLU A 238 -5.30 26.71 -3.03
N LEU A 239 -4.65 27.42 -2.10
CA LEU A 239 -5.12 27.47 -0.71
C LEU A 239 -6.56 28.01 -0.61
N ALA A 240 -6.89 29.06 -1.37
CA ALA A 240 -8.26 29.58 -1.40
C ALA A 240 -9.26 28.57 -1.98
N GLU A 241 -8.86 27.80 -3.00
CA GLU A 241 -9.67 26.72 -3.58
C GLU A 241 -9.90 25.58 -2.58
N LEU A 242 -8.84 25.11 -1.90
CA LEU A 242 -8.91 24.10 -0.83
C LEU A 242 -9.82 24.57 0.32
N ARG A 243 -9.65 25.81 0.78
CA ARG A 243 -10.49 26.37 1.83
C ARG A 243 -11.95 26.47 1.40
N SER A 244 -12.22 26.97 0.19
CA SER A 244 -13.57 27.08 -0.34
C SER A 244 -14.24 25.71 -0.51
N TRP A 245 -13.48 24.68 -0.90
CA TRP A 245 -13.97 23.31 -0.99
C TRP A 245 -14.41 22.80 0.39
N LEU A 246 -13.58 22.99 1.42
CA LEU A 246 -13.89 22.58 2.79
C LEU A 246 -15.11 23.33 3.35
N ASP A 247 -15.17 24.66 3.17
CA ASP A 247 -16.28 25.49 3.64
C ASP A 247 -17.60 25.11 2.95
N LYS A 248 -17.57 24.84 1.64
CA LYS A 248 -18.74 24.41 0.87
C LYS A 248 -19.35 23.12 1.43
N LEU A 249 -18.50 22.17 1.82
CA LEU A 249 -18.95 20.86 2.30
C LEU A 249 -19.26 20.87 3.80
N CYS A 250 -18.52 21.64 4.60
CA CYS A 250 -18.48 21.49 6.06
C CYS A 250 -18.61 22.78 6.87
N SER A 251 -18.88 23.94 6.28
CA SER A 251 -18.98 25.25 7.00
C SER A 251 -19.68 25.21 8.36
N LYS A 252 -20.85 24.57 8.46
CA LYS A 252 -21.62 24.48 9.73
C LYS A 252 -21.02 23.53 10.78
N ARG A 253 -20.00 22.77 10.41
CA ARG A 253 -19.34 21.74 11.22
C ARG A 253 -17.85 22.04 11.42
N ILE A 254 -17.36 23.20 10.97
CA ILE A 254 -16.03 23.70 11.28
C ILE A 254 -16.17 24.65 12.46
N GLN A 255 -15.53 24.33 13.57
CA GLN A 255 -15.57 25.18 14.76
C GLN A 255 -14.53 26.30 14.63
N LEU A 256 -15.01 27.54 14.58
CA LEU A 256 -14.19 28.76 14.59
C LEU A 256 -14.80 29.75 15.60
N ARG A 257 -14.03 30.28 16.54
CA ARG A 257 -14.54 31.24 17.53
C ARG A 257 -14.30 32.69 17.13
N ASN A 258 -13.23 32.94 16.37
CA ASN A 258 -12.76 34.27 16.01
C ASN A 258 -11.88 34.20 14.74
N GLU A 259 -11.39 35.37 14.31
CA GLU A 259 -10.53 35.47 13.13
C GLU A 259 -9.18 34.75 13.31
N ASP A 260 -8.66 34.65 14.54
CA ASP A 260 -7.42 33.91 14.78
C ASP A 260 -7.59 32.41 14.47
N ASP A 261 -8.69 31.80 14.90
CA ASP A 261 -9.02 30.42 14.55
C ASP A 261 -9.19 30.26 13.03
N ASN A 262 -9.79 31.26 12.36
CA ASN A 262 -9.93 31.27 10.91
C ASN A 262 -8.56 31.28 10.18
N GLN A 263 -7.61 32.07 10.68
CA GLN A 263 -6.24 32.12 10.16
C GLN A 263 -5.45 30.86 10.48
N ARG A 264 -5.62 30.26 11.67
CA ARG A 264 -5.00 28.99 12.04
C ARG A 264 -5.44 27.87 11.10
N LEU A 265 -6.73 27.77 10.80
CA LEU A 265 -7.24 26.80 9.83
C LEU A 265 -6.59 26.97 8.45
N ASN A 266 -6.42 28.21 7.97
CA ASN A 266 -5.72 28.45 6.70
C ASN A 266 -4.25 28.00 6.76
N LYS A 267 -3.55 28.15 7.89
CA LYS A 267 -2.18 27.63 8.06
C LYS A 267 -2.16 26.10 8.10
N SER A 268 -3.10 25.46 8.79
CA SER A 268 -3.25 23.99 8.80
C SER A 268 -3.50 23.43 7.39
N LEU A 269 -4.32 24.10 6.58
CA LEU A 269 -4.55 23.72 5.18
C LEU A 269 -3.34 24.00 4.28
N ALA A 270 -2.61 25.09 4.53
CA ALA A 270 -1.39 25.39 3.79
C ALA A 270 -0.29 24.34 4.01
N MET A 271 -0.23 23.73 5.20
CA MET A 271 0.67 22.60 5.47
C MET A 271 0.46 21.44 4.50
N TYR A 272 -0.80 21.12 4.17
CA TYR A 272 -1.10 20.08 3.18
C TYR A 272 -0.44 20.37 1.83
N LEU A 273 -0.54 21.61 1.35
CA LEU A 273 0.05 22.01 0.06
C LEU A 273 1.58 21.97 0.11
N ILE A 274 2.18 22.53 1.16
CA ILE A 274 3.64 22.53 1.36
C ILE A 274 4.18 21.09 1.35
N VAL A 275 3.62 20.23 2.20
CA VAL A 275 4.11 18.86 2.37
C VAL A 275 3.85 18.05 1.10
N ARG A 276 2.71 18.22 0.44
CA ARG A 276 2.38 17.53 -0.81
C ARG A 276 3.38 17.87 -1.91
N ASP A 277 3.73 19.15 -2.02
CA ASP A 277 4.68 19.61 -3.05
C ASP A 277 6.10 19.10 -2.74
N ILE A 278 6.54 19.10 -1.48
CA ILE A 278 7.81 18.45 -1.07
C ILE A 278 7.82 16.96 -1.38
N MET A 279 6.75 16.24 -1.03
CA MET A 279 6.62 14.80 -1.31
C MET A 279 6.69 14.51 -2.81
N LYS A 280 6.04 15.34 -3.63
CA LYS A 280 6.09 15.22 -5.08
C LYS A 280 7.52 15.44 -5.62
N ASP A 281 8.21 16.46 -5.14
CA ASP A 281 9.59 16.77 -5.55
C ASP A 281 10.57 15.66 -5.15
N LEU A 282 10.37 15.05 -3.99
CA LEU A 282 11.15 13.91 -3.50
C LEU A 282 10.74 12.58 -4.13
N ASN A 283 9.63 12.52 -4.87
CA ASN A 283 9.01 11.26 -5.30
C ASN A 283 8.80 10.31 -4.09
N ALA A 284 8.16 10.86 -3.05
CA ALA A 284 7.77 10.14 -1.84
C ALA A 284 6.43 9.42 -2.03
N VAL A 285 6.31 8.21 -1.48
CA VAL A 285 5.11 7.36 -1.53
C VAL A 285 4.33 7.32 -0.22
N GLY A 286 4.78 8.09 0.77
CA GLY A 286 4.18 8.23 2.09
C GLY A 286 5.02 9.17 2.96
N GLY A 287 4.53 9.51 4.14
CA GLY A 287 5.26 10.38 5.05
C GLY A 287 4.79 10.34 6.49
N GLY A 288 5.34 11.20 7.31
CA GLY A 288 4.95 11.32 8.71
C GLY A 288 5.33 12.69 9.26
N PHE A 289 4.54 13.17 10.20
CA PHE A 289 4.74 14.46 10.83
C PHE A 289 4.74 14.29 12.34
N MET A 290 5.84 14.69 12.97
CA MET A 290 6.04 14.49 14.40
C MET A 290 5.01 15.27 15.20
N SER A 291 4.74 16.54 14.84
CA SER A 291 3.81 17.45 15.53
C SER A 291 4.14 17.66 17.02
N GLN A 292 3.90 16.65 17.84
CA GLN A 292 4.17 16.67 19.26
C GLN A 292 5.66 16.37 19.53
N LEU A 293 6.38 17.16 20.35
CA LEU A 293 5.87 18.32 21.08
C LEU A 293 6.22 19.64 20.38
N GLU A 294 7.33 19.68 19.66
CA GLU A 294 8.05 20.89 19.24
C GLU A 294 7.27 21.77 18.26
N TRP A 295 6.29 21.22 17.52
CA TRP A 295 5.44 22.01 16.63
C TRP A 295 4.22 22.56 17.35
N GLY A 296 3.40 21.68 17.94
CA GLY A 296 2.05 22.03 18.41
C GLY A 296 1.88 22.20 19.91
N SER A 297 2.80 21.65 20.71
CA SER A 297 2.57 21.36 22.14
C SER A 297 3.54 22.03 23.11
N ASP A 298 4.81 22.19 22.72
CA ASP A 298 5.85 22.68 23.62
C ASP A 298 5.83 24.21 23.75
N ILE A 299 5.35 24.69 24.90
CA ILE A 299 5.24 26.13 25.23
C ILE A 299 6.60 26.81 25.47
N ARG A 300 7.72 26.07 25.50
CA ARG A 300 9.07 26.67 25.48
C ARG A 300 9.37 27.27 24.11
N GLY A 301 8.76 26.73 23.05
CA GLY A 301 8.82 27.22 21.67
C GLY A 301 7.67 28.15 21.32
N ILE A 302 7.37 28.25 20.01
CA ILE A 302 6.20 28.96 19.50
C ILE A 302 5.24 27.91 18.93
N PRO A 303 4.20 27.50 19.69
CA PRO A 303 3.23 26.54 19.20
C PRO A 303 2.54 27.01 17.91
N LEU A 304 2.61 26.16 16.89
CA LEU A 304 1.95 26.32 15.58
C LEU A 304 0.67 25.48 15.54
N PRO A 305 -0.31 25.84 14.70
CA PRO A 305 -1.56 25.10 14.63
C PRO A 305 -1.35 23.67 14.16
N VAL A 306 -2.13 22.74 14.70
CA VAL A 306 -2.12 21.33 14.32
C VAL A 306 -2.41 21.17 12.82
N ALA A 307 -1.92 20.08 12.24
CA ALA A 307 -2.08 19.77 10.83
C ALA A 307 -2.92 18.51 10.60
N ASP A 308 -3.86 18.21 11.49
CA ASP A 308 -4.65 16.98 11.48
C ASP A 308 -5.40 16.78 10.15
N ILE A 309 -6.01 17.85 9.61
CA ILE A 309 -6.68 17.82 8.30
C ILE A 309 -5.70 17.43 7.17
N MET A 310 -4.43 17.85 7.24
CA MET A 310 -3.41 17.46 6.26
C MET A 310 -3.18 15.94 6.31
N GLU A 311 -2.99 15.38 7.50
CA GLU A 311 -2.76 13.94 7.69
C GLU A 311 -3.97 13.13 7.17
N SER A 312 -5.18 13.58 7.49
CA SER A 312 -6.43 13.01 7.02
C SER A 312 -6.55 13.07 5.49
N LEU A 313 -6.23 14.21 4.88
CA LEU A 313 -6.23 14.36 3.42
C LEU A 313 -5.23 13.42 2.74
N PHE A 314 -4.02 13.25 3.28
CA PHE A 314 -3.04 12.32 2.70
C PHE A 314 -3.52 10.86 2.72
N ASN A 315 -4.12 10.44 3.83
CA ASN A 315 -4.67 9.08 3.97
C ASN A 315 -6.03 8.86 3.26
N SER A 316 -6.66 9.93 2.76
CA SER A 316 -7.94 9.85 2.04
C SER A 316 -7.77 9.59 0.54
N THR A 317 -8.79 9.03 -0.11
CA THR A 317 -8.83 8.81 -1.58
C THR A 317 -9.25 10.05 -2.37
N PHE A 318 -9.38 11.20 -1.72
CA PHE A 318 -9.78 12.45 -2.35
C PHE A 318 -9.26 13.67 -1.58
N ASP A 319 -9.21 14.81 -2.29
CA ASP A 319 -8.96 16.14 -1.76
C ASP A 319 -9.80 17.19 -2.54
N HIS A 320 -9.42 18.47 -2.48
CA HIS A 320 -10.07 19.54 -3.23
C HIS A 320 -9.96 19.41 -4.76
N ASN A 321 -8.99 18.63 -5.27
CA ASN A 321 -8.81 18.34 -6.69
C ASN A 321 -9.60 17.11 -7.15
N GLY A 322 -10.37 16.46 -6.26
CA GLY A 322 -11.16 15.27 -6.55
C GLY A 322 -10.45 14.00 -6.11
N HIS A 323 -10.66 12.90 -6.84
CA HIS A 323 -10.09 11.60 -6.47
C HIS A 323 -8.58 11.55 -6.68
N LYS A 324 -7.88 10.96 -5.72
CA LYS A 324 -6.43 10.75 -5.74
C LYS A 324 -6.06 9.41 -5.10
N THR A 325 -4.88 8.92 -5.42
CA THR A 325 -4.28 7.82 -4.67
C THR A 325 -3.92 8.29 -3.25
N PRO A 326 -4.28 7.53 -2.19
CA PRO A 326 -3.79 7.81 -0.85
C PRO A 326 -2.26 7.79 -0.81
N LEU A 327 -1.67 8.70 -0.04
CA LEU A 327 -0.25 8.68 0.30
C LEU A 327 -0.17 8.46 1.79
N PRO A 328 -0.01 7.21 2.26
CA PRO A 328 -0.03 6.88 3.68
C PRO A 328 0.82 7.84 4.50
N TYR A 329 0.21 8.43 5.53
CA TYR A 329 0.81 9.50 6.30
C TYR A 329 0.60 9.27 7.79
N ALA A 330 1.69 9.06 8.53
CA ALA A 330 1.63 8.74 9.95
C ALA A 330 1.62 9.99 10.81
N THR A 331 0.60 10.07 11.67
CA THR A 331 0.58 10.94 12.84
C THR A 331 1.78 10.65 13.73
N GLU A 332 2.30 11.69 14.39
CA GLU A 332 3.37 11.58 15.39
C GLU A 332 4.68 10.99 14.86
N ALA A 333 4.89 11.09 13.53
CA ALA A 333 6.01 10.49 12.83
C ALA A 333 6.18 8.98 13.12
N ASP A 334 5.09 8.26 13.44
CA ASP A 334 5.15 6.83 13.68
C ASP A 334 5.57 6.07 12.41
N VAL A 335 6.87 5.73 12.33
CA VAL A 335 7.47 5.11 11.16
C VAL A 335 7.00 3.67 11.00
N GLN A 336 6.77 2.94 12.10
CA GLN A 336 6.25 1.57 12.06
C GLN A 336 4.81 1.56 11.53
N GLY A 337 3.97 2.47 12.02
CA GLY A 337 2.63 2.71 11.52
C GLY A 337 2.62 3.15 10.06
N LEU A 338 3.50 4.08 9.67
CA LEU A 338 3.67 4.50 8.28
C LEU A 338 3.97 3.33 7.35
N LEU A 339 5.00 2.53 7.66
CA LEU A 339 5.38 1.40 6.84
C LEU A 339 4.25 0.36 6.78
N THR A 340 3.54 0.13 7.89
CA THR A 340 2.37 -0.76 7.92
C THR A 340 1.28 -0.30 6.96
N MET A 341 0.87 0.97 7.07
CA MET A 341 -0.14 1.56 6.19
C MET A 341 0.31 1.57 4.73
N LEU A 342 1.59 1.84 4.47
CA LEU A 342 2.17 1.82 3.13
C LEU A 342 1.99 0.45 2.49
N PHE A 343 2.42 -0.62 3.16
CA PHE A 343 2.29 -1.97 2.62
C PHE A 343 0.82 -2.37 2.47
N PHE A 344 -0.05 -2.08 3.44
CA PHE A 344 -1.48 -2.41 3.35
C PHE A 344 -2.16 -1.71 2.18
N MET A 345 -1.89 -0.42 1.97
CA MET A 345 -2.46 0.34 0.86
C MET A 345 -2.07 -0.27 -0.50
N TYR A 346 -0.80 -0.63 -0.70
CA TYR A 346 -0.36 -1.26 -1.95
C TYR A 346 -0.89 -2.69 -2.13
N LEU A 347 -0.89 -3.51 -1.07
CA LEU A 347 -1.40 -4.89 -1.11
C LEU A 347 -2.90 -4.97 -1.42
N THR A 348 -3.65 -3.94 -1.03
CA THR A 348 -5.09 -3.84 -1.28
C THR A 348 -5.44 -3.09 -2.57
N GLY A 349 -4.44 -2.72 -3.38
CA GLY A 349 -4.65 -2.02 -4.65
C GLY A 349 -5.18 -0.59 -4.47
N GLY A 350 -4.81 0.09 -3.38
CA GLY A 350 -5.10 1.50 -3.14
C GLY A 350 -6.25 1.81 -2.19
N ASN A 351 -6.63 0.88 -1.30
CA ASN A 351 -7.63 1.20 -0.28
C ASN A 351 -7.04 2.18 0.78
N PRO A 352 -7.86 3.10 1.30
CA PRO A 352 -7.41 4.11 2.25
C PRO A 352 -7.00 3.47 3.59
N PRO A 353 -5.80 3.76 4.11
CA PRO A 353 -5.42 3.29 5.44
C PRO A 353 -6.20 4.02 6.53
N LEU A 354 -6.24 3.42 7.72
CA LEU A 354 -6.72 4.03 8.95
C LEU A 354 -5.61 4.00 9.99
N PHE A 355 -5.04 5.17 10.29
CA PHE A 355 -4.20 5.34 11.46
C PHE A 355 -5.10 5.52 12.69
N MET A 356 -4.84 4.79 13.77
CA MET A 356 -5.62 4.91 15.01
C MET A 356 -4.85 4.41 16.21
N ASP A 357 -5.08 5.05 17.37
CA ASP A 357 -4.68 4.48 18.64
C ASP A 357 -5.67 3.40 19.07
N PHE A 358 -5.15 2.32 19.65
CA PHE A 358 -5.99 1.36 20.38
C PHE A 358 -6.27 1.92 21.76
N ARG A 359 -7.27 2.81 21.83
CA ARG A 359 -7.49 3.69 22.97
C ARG A 359 -8.08 2.98 24.17
N LYS A 360 -9.04 2.08 23.93
CA LYS A 360 -9.71 1.33 25.01
C LYS A 360 -10.22 -0.02 24.53
N ILE A 361 -10.08 -1.02 25.39
CA ILE A 361 -10.82 -2.28 25.25
C ILE A 361 -12.12 -2.17 26.05
N TRP A 362 -13.25 -2.35 25.37
CA TRP A 362 -14.57 -2.42 25.97
C TRP A 362 -14.93 -3.88 26.23
N GLU A 363 -14.87 -4.28 27.49
CA GLU A 363 -15.21 -5.64 27.90
C GLU A 363 -16.74 -5.88 27.90
N PRO A 364 -17.22 -7.11 27.63
CA PRO A 364 -18.65 -7.44 27.59
C PRO A 364 -19.45 -6.96 28.81
N PHE A 365 -18.87 -7.07 30.02
CA PHE A 365 -19.56 -6.67 31.25
C PHE A 365 -19.73 -5.15 31.35
N GLU A 366 -18.74 -4.36 30.91
CA GLU A 366 -18.81 -2.90 30.90
C GLU A 366 -19.88 -2.44 29.93
N ILE A 367 -19.91 -3.04 28.74
CA ILE A 367 -20.87 -2.73 27.70
C ILE A 367 -22.29 -3.01 28.17
N LYS A 368 -22.54 -4.17 28.77
CA LYS A 368 -23.86 -4.53 29.37
C LYS A 368 -24.28 -3.55 30.47
N LYS A 369 -23.33 -3.10 31.31
CA LYS A 369 -23.59 -2.09 32.34
C LYS A 369 -23.99 -0.74 31.72
N LEU A 370 -23.33 -0.32 30.64
CA LEU A 370 -23.65 0.92 29.94
C LEU A 370 -25.00 0.85 29.22
N ILE A 371 -25.30 -0.27 28.56
CA ILE A 371 -26.61 -0.52 27.94
C ILE A 371 -27.72 -0.35 28.97
N LYS A 372 -27.57 -0.95 30.16
CA LYS A 372 -28.52 -0.79 31.27
C LYS A 372 -28.58 0.66 31.78
N LYS A 373 -27.42 1.30 31.97
CA LYS A 373 -27.34 2.69 32.49
C LYS A 373 -28.02 3.70 31.56
N PHE A 374 -27.86 3.54 30.25
CA PHE A 374 -28.39 4.46 29.23
C PHE A 374 -29.69 3.98 28.58
N ASN A 375 -30.26 2.86 29.04
CA ASN A 375 -31.48 2.27 28.51
C ASN A 375 -31.44 2.06 26.98
N ILE A 376 -30.30 1.60 26.46
CA ILE A 376 -30.08 1.37 25.02
C ILE A 376 -30.86 0.11 24.61
N LYS A 377 -31.70 0.23 23.59
CA LYS A 377 -32.37 -0.93 22.98
C LYS A 377 -31.43 -1.58 21.97
N LEU A 378 -31.29 -2.89 22.05
CA LEU A 378 -30.53 -3.69 21.09
C LEU A 378 -31.49 -4.42 20.17
N ASP A 379 -31.25 -4.32 18.86
CA ASP A 379 -32.02 -5.08 17.87
C ASP A 379 -31.61 -6.57 17.86
N ASN A 380 -30.38 -6.87 18.29
CA ASN A 380 -29.85 -8.22 18.37
C ASN A 380 -28.85 -8.36 19.53
N GLU A 381 -29.16 -9.21 20.51
CA GLU A 381 -28.28 -9.49 21.66
C GLU A 381 -27.19 -10.54 21.36
N SER A 382 -27.21 -11.15 20.17
CA SER A 382 -26.22 -12.15 19.75
C SER A 382 -25.03 -11.57 18.98
N VAL A 383 -24.91 -10.23 18.89
CA VAL A 383 -23.81 -9.58 18.18
C VAL A 383 -22.45 -9.84 18.84
N LEU A 384 -21.44 -10.09 18.00
CA LEU A 384 -20.12 -10.54 18.46
C LEU A 384 -19.45 -9.58 19.46
N TRP A 385 -19.56 -8.27 19.24
CA TRP A 385 -18.97 -7.26 20.13
C TRP A 385 -19.61 -7.25 21.52
N LEU A 386 -20.87 -7.70 21.66
CA LEU A 386 -21.51 -7.83 22.97
C LEU A 386 -21.05 -9.09 23.72
N GLN A 387 -20.61 -10.11 22.99
CA GLN A 387 -20.11 -11.36 23.55
C GLN A 387 -18.62 -11.30 23.88
N LYS A 388 -17.82 -10.67 23.02
CA LYS A 388 -16.36 -10.64 23.11
C LYS A 388 -15.76 -9.29 23.50
N GLY A 389 -16.56 -8.23 23.49
CA GLY A 389 -16.05 -6.88 23.60
C GLY A 389 -15.56 -6.34 22.26
N PHE A 390 -15.04 -5.12 22.28
CA PHE A 390 -14.44 -4.47 21.10
C PHE A 390 -13.35 -3.48 21.49
N VAL A 391 -12.49 -3.14 20.54
CA VAL A 391 -11.46 -2.11 20.70
C VAL A 391 -12.00 -0.79 20.16
N ASP A 392 -11.86 0.26 20.95
CA ASP A 392 -12.11 1.64 20.58
C ASP A 392 -10.86 2.20 19.90
N GLY A 393 -10.93 2.33 18.58
CA GLY A 393 -9.89 2.91 17.75
C GLY A 393 -10.12 4.41 17.59
N ASN A 394 -9.19 5.23 18.10
CA ASN A 394 -9.33 6.68 18.04
C ASN A 394 -7.96 7.36 18.01
N ASN A 395 -7.57 7.92 16.87
CA ASN A 395 -6.34 8.67 16.74
C ASN A 395 -6.38 10.01 17.48
N SER A 396 -5.22 10.63 17.68
CA SER A 396 -5.05 11.91 18.36
C SER A 396 -5.45 13.16 17.54
N GLY A 397 -6.38 13.01 16.58
CA GLY A 397 -7.00 14.14 15.88
C GLY A 397 -7.15 13.98 14.38
N SER A 398 -6.48 12.98 13.77
CA SER A 398 -6.51 12.72 12.32
C SER A 398 -6.97 11.30 11.91
N ALA A 399 -7.67 11.16 10.78
CA ALA A 399 -8.13 9.90 10.23
C ALA A 399 -8.57 10.08 8.78
N SER A 400 -8.31 9.07 7.94
CA SER A 400 -8.79 9.08 6.56
C SER A 400 -10.31 9.29 6.48
N PHE A 401 -10.73 10.29 5.73
CA PHE A 401 -12.12 10.70 5.59
C PHE A 401 -12.99 9.59 5.04
N ASP A 402 -12.44 8.70 4.21
CA ASP A 402 -13.12 7.53 3.65
C ASP A 402 -13.84 6.70 4.73
N TRP A 403 -13.28 6.61 5.94
CA TRP A 403 -13.82 5.81 7.04
C TRP A 403 -15.08 6.42 7.69
N ALA A 404 -15.41 7.67 7.38
CA ALA A 404 -16.69 8.27 7.77
C ALA A 404 -17.87 7.72 6.93
N GLY A 405 -17.59 7.13 5.76
CA GLY A 405 -18.57 6.57 4.82
C GLY A 405 -18.41 5.07 4.58
N LYS A 406 -19.27 4.50 3.73
CA LYS A 406 -19.10 3.12 3.23
C LYS A 406 -18.34 3.17 1.89
N PRO A 407 -17.62 2.09 1.51
CA PRO A 407 -16.99 1.99 0.18
C PRO A 407 -17.97 2.36 -0.94
N GLY A 408 -17.52 3.20 -1.88
CA GLY A 408 -18.32 3.69 -3.02
C GLY A 408 -19.26 4.86 -2.72
N TRP A 409 -19.27 5.41 -1.50
CA TRP A 409 -19.97 6.68 -1.24
C TRP A 409 -19.31 7.85 -1.96
N SER A 410 -20.11 8.85 -2.35
CA SER A 410 -19.58 10.09 -2.92
C SER A 410 -18.89 10.94 -1.86
N ILE A 411 -17.97 11.80 -2.29
CA ILE A 411 -17.23 12.72 -1.44
C ILE A 411 -18.19 13.55 -0.57
N GLU A 412 -19.30 14.04 -1.13
CA GLU A 412 -20.28 14.84 -0.38
C GLU A 412 -20.93 14.04 0.75
N LYS A 413 -21.30 12.77 0.49
CA LYS A 413 -21.91 11.91 1.52
C LYS A 413 -20.94 11.60 2.66
N ILE A 414 -19.66 11.44 2.33
CA ILE A 414 -18.59 11.23 3.31
C ILE A 414 -18.42 12.50 4.16
N MET A 415 -18.19 13.65 3.52
CA MET A 415 -17.92 14.93 4.20
C MET A 415 -19.11 15.46 5.01
N LEU A 416 -20.34 15.05 4.69
CA LEU A 416 -21.52 15.34 5.53
C LEU A 416 -21.45 14.74 6.94
N ARG A 417 -20.62 13.73 7.15
CA ARG A 417 -20.47 13.02 8.44
C ARG A 417 -19.25 13.47 9.24
N ILE A 418 -18.44 14.35 8.68
CA ILE A 418 -17.21 14.83 9.30
C ILE A 418 -17.46 16.22 9.87
N SER A 419 -16.91 16.44 11.07
CA SER A 419 -16.84 17.74 11.73
C SER A 419 -15.39 18.07 12.06
N PHE A 420 -15.10 19.35 12.24
CA PHE A 420 -13.76 19.87 12.48
C PHE A 420 -13.74 20.72 13.76
N PRO A 421 -13.75 20.08 14.94
CA PRO A 421 -13.65 20.78 16.22
C PRO A 421 -12.29 21.46 16.37
N LEU A 422 -12.20 22.41 17.30
CA LEU A 422 -10.91 22.97 17.69
C LEU A 422 -10.09 21.93 18.46
N ALA A 423 -8.79 21.89 18.20
CA ALA A 423 -7.86 21.09 18.98
C ALA A 423 -7.90 21.53 20.47
N ASP A 424 -7.67 20.57 21.38
CA ASP A 424 -7.64 20.86 22.81
C ASP A 424 -6.41 21.72 23.14
N GLN A 425 -6.63 22.94 23.61
CA GLN A 425 -5.58 23.92 23.91
C GLN A 425 -4.58 23.45 24.98
N HIS A 426 -4.94 22.49 25.82
CA HIS A 426 -4.05 21.97 26.86
C HIS A 426 -3.00 21.01 26.31
N TYR A 427 -3.33 20.29 25.23
CA TYR A 427 -2.40 19.44 24.49
C TYR A 427 -1.74 20.20 23.34
N PHE A 428 -2.50 21.05 22.67
CA PHE A 428 -2.12 21.80 21.49
C PHE A 428 -2.39 23.31 21.69
N PRO A 429 -1.56 24.03 22.46
CA PRO A 429 -1.64 25.49 22.61
C PRO A 429 -1.59 26.26 21.28
N GLY A 430 -1.02 25.67 20.22
CA GLY A 430 -1.06 26.22 18.86
C GLY A 430 -2.46 26.21 18.22
N LEU A 431 -3.41 25.46 18.80
CA LEU A 431 -4.78 25.24 18.34
C LEU A 431 -4.80 24.71 16.89
N GLY A 432 -5.82 25.07 16.10
CA GLY A 432 -6.13 24.46 14.81
C GLY A 432 -7.35 23.56 14.94
N ASN A 433 -7.60 22.75 13.92
CA ASN A 433 -8.79 21.90 13.85
C ASN A 433 -8.39 20.45 13.60
N SER A 434 -8.87 19.57 14.49
CA SER A 434 -8.88 18.12 14.29
C SER A 434 -10.09 17.74 13.44
N GLU A 435 -10.19 16.52 12.93
CA GLU A 435 -11.48 15.99 12.47
C GLU A 435 -12.14 15.09 13.52
N SER A 436 -13.45 14.89 13.33
CA SER A 436 -14.23 13.99 14.16
C SER A 436 -15.39 13.40 13.37
N PHE A 437 -15.49 12.07 13.42
CA PHE A 437 -16.61 11.30 12.91
C PHE A 437 -16.70 9.96 13.66
N LEU A 438 -17.87 9.31 13.57
CA LEU A 438 -18.03 7.91 13.97
C LEU A 438 -17.93 7.02 12.73
N GLY A 439 -16.95 6.12 12.73
CA GLY A 439 -16.72 5.14 11.67
C GLY A 439 -17.97 4.29 11.38
N ARG A 440 -18.12 3.84 10.14
CA ARG A 440 -19.28 3.01 9.76
C ARG A 440 -19.04 1.55 10.16
N ALA A 441 -20.06 0.95 10.77
CA ALA A 441 -20.15 -0.50 10.88
C ALA A 441 -20.19 -1.15 9.49
N GLU A 442 -19.86 -2.45 9.44
CA GLU A 442 -19.87 -3.28 8.22
C GLU A 442 -18.73 -2.98 7.23
N ILE A 443 -17.74 -2.17 7.62
CA ILE A 443 -16.47 -2.10 6.89
C ILE A 443 -15.60 -3.26 7.39
N GLU A 444 -15.23 -4.15 6.47
CA GLU A 444 -14.26 -5.20 6.73
C GLU A 444 -12.85 -4.65 6.49
N GLY A 445 -11.93 -4.93 7.41
CA GLY A 445 -10.55 -4.48 7.34
C GLY A 445 -9.62 -5.38 8.12
N ILE A 446 -8.32 -5.17 7.93
CA ILE A 446 -7.26 -5.87 8.66
C ILE A 446 -6.54 -4.82 9.50
N ALA A 447 -6.47 -5.06 10.80
CA ALA A 447 -5.60 -4.31 11.69
C ALA A 447 -4.23 -5.01 11.78
N GLY A 448 -3.16 -4.23 11.76
CA GLY A 448 -1.80 -4.74 11.88
C GLY A 448 -0.86 -3.65 12.34
N SER A 449 0.32 -4.06 12.80
CA SER A 449 1.43 -3.17 13.11
C SER A 449 2.73 -3.90 12.79
N LEU A 450 3.62 -3.25 12.05
CA LEU A 450 5.01 -3.66 11.91
C LEU A 450 5.67 -3.53 13.28
N ALA A 451 6.42 -4.55 13.68
CA ALA A 451 7.34 -4.50 14.80
C ALA A 451 8.70 -5.00 14.30
N TYR A 452 9.79 -4.37 14.77
CA TYR A 452 11.16 -4.71 14.35
C TYR A 452 11.73 -5.94 15.05
#